data_AF-A0A960U027-F1
#
_entry.id   AF-A0A960U027-F1
#
_cell.length_a   1.000
_cell.length_b   1.000
_cell.length_c   1.000
_cell.angle_alpha   90.00
_cell.angle_beta   90.00
_cell.angle_gamma   90.00
#
_symmetry.space_group_name_H-M   'P 1'
#
loop_
_entity.id
_entity.type
_entity.pdbx_description
1 polymer ?
#
loop_
_entity_poly.entity_id
_entity_poly.type
_entity_poly.pdbx_seq_one_letter_code
_entity_poly.pdbx_strand_id
1 'polypeptide(L)'
;MPRRRWIELDAPPEADVRRLADALDLSEIVAHVLAQRGLTDVDEADRFLHPKLADLPHPDGMVGMDAAVRVIVGAVERGETICVYGDYDVDGITATSLLLDFFRRIDQPAFYFVPDRVEHGYGFHPEVVDQIAARGAKLIITVDTGITAHEAC
;
A
#
# COMPACT_ATOMS: atom_id res chain seq x y z
N MET A 1 32.33 -2.94 12.63
CA MET A 1 30.89 -3.20 12.82
C MET A 1 30.39 -2.30 13.94
N PRO A 2 29.25 -1.61 13.80
CA PRO A 2 28.68 -0.84 14.91
C PRO A 2 28.35 -1.79 16.07
N ARG A 3 28.65 -1.37 17.29
CA ARG A 3 28.40 -2.15 18.50
C ARG A 3 26.90 -2.19 18.74
N ARG A 4 26.31 -3.40 18.77
CA ARG A 4 24.88 -3.58 19.07
C ARG A 4 24.61 -3.20 20.53
N ARG A 5 23.56 -2.42 20.77
CA ARG A 5 23.09 -2.04 22.10
C ARG A 5 21.81 -2.81 22.40
N TRP A 6 21.82 -3.59 23.46
CA TRP A 6 20.59 -4.16 24.02
C TRP A 6 19.82 -3.04 24.72
N ILE A 7 18.53 -2.96 24.44
CA ILE A 7 17.61 -2.03 25.08
C ILE A 7 16.58 -2.88 25.78
N GLU A 8 16.54 -2.78 27.10
CA GLU A 8 15.46 -3.32 27.91
C GLU A 8 14.31 -2.31 27.85
N LEU A 9 13.13 -2.79 27.48
CA LEU A 9 11.92 -1.98 27.43
C LEU A 9 11.27 -2.01 28.80
N ASP A 10 10.62 -0.91 29.18
CA ASP A 10 9.87 -0.86 30.45
C ASP A 10 8.78 -1.93 30.46
N ALA A 11 8.57 -2.53 31.63
CA ALA A 11 7.52 -3.51 31.82
C ALA A 11 6.14 -2.80 31.74
N PRO A 12 5.18 -3.30 30.94
CA PRO A 12 3.82 -2.81 30.97
C PRO A 12 3.17 -3.10 32.34
N PRO A 13 2.12 -2.36 32.73
CA PRO A 13 1.39 -2.65 33.96
C PRO A 13 0.88 -4.10 34.00
N GLU A 14 1.16 -4.82 35.09
CA GLU A 14 0.73 -6.23 35.22
C GLU A 14 -0.80 -6.41 35.05
N ALA A 15 -1.58 -5.39 35.44
CA ALA A 15 -3.03 -5.40 35.29
C ALA A 15 -3.46 -5.47 33.81
N ASP A 16 -2.77 -4.78 32.92
CA ASP A 16 -3.06 -4.82 31.47
C ASP A 16 -2.67 -6.17 30.88
N VAL A 17 -1.50 -6.70 31.29
CA VAL A 17 -1.03 -8.02 30.85
C VAL A 17 -2.03 -9.11 31.24
N ARG A 18 -2.47 -9.14 32.50
CA ARG A 18 -3.45 -10.14 32.97
C ARG A 18 -4.79 -9.97 32.26
N ARG A 19 -5.27 -8.73 32.10
CA ARG A 19 -6.53 -8.46 31.40
C ARG A 19 -6.51 -8.97 29.97
N LEU A 20 -5.43 -8.74 29.23
CA LEU A 20 -5.27 -9.25 27.87
C LEU A 20 -5.14 -10.78 27.83
N ALA A 21 -4.35 -11.35 28.74
CA ALA A 21 -4.15 -12.80 28.84
C ALA A 21 -5.48 -13.53 29.08
N ASP A 22 -6.26 -13.06 30.06
CA ASP A 22 -7.53 -13.67 30.43
C ASP A 22 -8.61 -13.47 29.36
N ALA A 23 -8.72 -12.25 28.80
CA ALA A 23 -9.79 -11.92 27.85
C ALA A 23 -9.60 -12.57 26.47
N LEU A 24 -8.35 -12.79 26.05
CA LEU A 24 -8.01 -13.31 24.72
C LEU A 24 -7.46 -14.75 24.76
N ASP A 25 -7.48 -15.41 25.92
CA ASP A 25 -6.91 -16.75 26.15
C ASP A 25 -5.45 -16.86 25.66
N LEU A 26 -4.65 -15.84 26.01
CA LEU A 26 -3.25 -15.74 25.62
C LEU A 26 -2.34 -16.16 26.77
N SER A 27 -1.19 -16.74 26.44
CA SER A 27 -0.11 -16.86 27.43
C SER A 27 0.35 -15.48 27.91
N GLU A 28 0.74 -15.38 29.19
CA GLU A 28 1.16 -14.13 29.83
C GLU A 28 2.30 -13.43 29.05
N ILE A 29 3.21 -14.21 28.44
CA ILE A 29 4.30 -13.65 27.63
C ILE A 29 3.80 -12.98 26.35
N VAL A 30 2.77 -13.51 25.69
CA VAL A 30 2.18 -12.89 24.48
C VAL A 30 1.45 -11.62 24.88
N ALA A 31 0.65 -11.67 25.94
CA ALA A 31 -0.04 -10.49 26.48
C ALA A 31 0.95 -9.39 26.92
N HIS A 32 2.07 -9.76 27.52
CA HIS A 32 3.13 -8.83 27.90
C HIS A 32 3.71 -8.10 26.69
N VAL A 33 4.01 -8.85 25.63
CA VAL A 33 4.55 -8.28 24.39
C VAL A 33 3.53 -7.35 23.70
N LEU A 34 2.23 -7.68 23.73
CA LEU A 34 1.18 -6.82 23.18
C LEU A 34 1.07 -5.50 23.96
N ALA A 35 0.97 -5.58 25.30
CA ALA A 35 0.90 -4.39 26.14
C ALA A 35 2.17 -3.51 25.99
N GLN A 36 3.35 -4.13 25.85
CA GLN A 36 4.60 -3.41 25.60
C GLN A 36 4.65 -2.74 24.22
N ARG A 37 3.82 -3.16 23.25
CA ARG A 37 3.61 -2.49 21.97
C ARG A 37 2.55 -1.37 22.04
N GLY A 38 1.97 -1.13 23.22
CA GLY A 38 0.91 -0.15 23.43
C GLY A 38 -0.51 -0.70 23.19
N LEU A 39 -0.64 -1.97 22.77
CA LEU A 39 -1.93 -2.63 22.58
C LEU A 39 -2.46 -3.07 23.94
N THR A 40 -3.08 -2.15 24.65
CA THR A 40 -3.65 -2.40 25.98
C THR A 40 -5.15 -2.65 25.90
N ASP A 41 -5.88 -2.13 24.91
CA ASP A 41 -7.30 -2.41 24.74
C ASP A 41 -7.54 -3.85 24.23
N VAL A 42 -8.59 -4.52 24.75
CA VAL A 42 -8.87 -5.92 24.38
C VAL A 42 -9.32 -6.03 22.93
N ASP A 43 -10.20 -5.14 22.48
CA ASP A 43 -10.76 -5.17 21.13
C ASP A 43 -9.72 -4.73 20.09
N GLU A 44 -8.84 -3.80 20.44
CA GLU A 44 -7.68 -3.43 19.62
C GLU A 44 -6.68 -4.58 19.50
N ALA A 45 -6.35 -5.25 20.61
CA ALA A 45 -5.44 -6.39 20.61
C ALA A 45 -6.00 -7.59 19.84
N ASP A 46 -7.30 -7.90 19.97
CA ASP A 46 -7.94 -8.96 19.20
C ASP A 46 -7.91 -8.66 17.70
N ARG A 47 -8.28 -7.44 17.29
CA ARG A 47 -8.22 -7.02 15.86
C ARG A 47 -6.79 -7.05 15.31
N PHE A 48 -5.79 -6.73 16.13
CA PHE A 48 -4.40 -6.82 15.72
C PHE A 48 -3.97 -8.27 15.47
N LEU A 49 -4.39 -9.21 16.32
CA LEU A 49 -4.06 -10.63 16.17
C LEU A 49 -4.89 -11.32 15.07
N HIS A 50 -6.12 -10.87 14.87
CA HIS A 50 -7.10 -11.47 13.97
C HIS A 50 -7.67 -10.43 12.98
N PRO A 51 -6.82 -9.79 12.16
CA PRO A 51 -7.28 -8.74 11.26
C PRO A 51 -8.19 -9.31 10.18
N LYS A 52 -9.30 -8.63 9.92
CA LYS A 52 -10.24 -8.96 8.85
C LYS A 52 -10.20 -7.87 7.79
N LEU A 53 -10.56 -8.22 6.55
CA LEU A 53 -10.72 -7.22 5.48
C LEU A 53 -11.73 -6.13 5.84
N ALA A 54 -12.73 -6.46 6.67
CA ALA A 54 -13.72 -5.49 7.17
C ALA A 54 -13.14 -4.47 8.17
N ASP A 55 -11.95 -4.71 8.72
CA ASP A 55 -11.27 -3.78 9.62
C ASP A 55 -10.45 -2.72 8.86
N LEU A 56 -10.28 -2.88 7.54
CA LEU A 56 -9.63 -1.87 6.70
C LEU A 56 -10.50 -0.61 6.62
N PRO A 57 -9.89 0.60 6.66
CA PRO A 57 -10.61 1.82 6.38
C PRO A 57 -11.30 1.76 5.02
N HIS A 58 -12.51 2.32 4.93
CA HIS A 58 -13.21 2.38 3.65
C HIS A 58 -12.40 3.23 2.65
N PRO A 59 -12.19 2.78 1.39
CA PRO A 59 -11.39 3.51 0.40
C PRO A 59 -11.85 4.94 0.17
N ASP A 60 -13.16 5.22 0.23
CA ASP A 60 -13.73 6.58 0.11
C ASP A 60 -13.18 7.57 1.14
N GLY A 61 -12.64 7.10 2.27
CA GLY A 61 -11.97 7.94 3.26
C GLY A 61 -10.57 8.41 2.84
N MET A 62 -10.00 7.84 1.77
CA MET A 62 -8.69 8.22 1.26
C MET A 62 -8.78 9.53 0.48
N VAL A 63 -7.93 10.48 0.86
CA VAL A 63 -7.89 11.81 0.22
C VAL A 63 -7.69 11.66 -1.29
N GLY A 64 -8.61 12.23 -2.07
CA GLY A 64 -8.56 12.20 -3.53
C GLY A 64 -9.16 10.95 -4.19
N MET A 65 -9.61 9.95 -3.43
CA MET A 65 -10.16 8.69 -3.97
C MET A 65 -11.29 8.94 -4.97
N ASP A 66 -12.32 9.70 -4.59
CA ASP A 66 -13.45 10.02 -5.44
C ASP A 66 -13.04 10.66 -6.78
N ALA A 67 -12.03 11.54 -6.74
CA ALA A 67 -11.53 12.22 -7.93
C ALA A 67 -10.78 11.24 -8.83
N ALA A 68 -9.91 10.40 -8.26
CA ALA A 68 -9.19 9.36 -8.99
C ALA A 68 -10.14 8.36 -9.65
N VAL A 69 -11.15 7.87 -8.92
CA VAL A 69 -12.17 6.95 -9.46
C VAL A 69 -12.90 7.59 -10.64
N ARG A 70 -13.33 8.86 -10.54
CA ARG A 70 -14.00 9.55 -11.66
C ARG A 70 -13.11 9.63 -12.91
N VAL A 71 -11.82 9.91 -12.76
CA VAL A 71 -10.88 9.97 -13.88
C VAL A 71 -10.73 8.60 -14.53
N ILE A 72 -10.52 7.55 -13.73
CA ILE A 72 -10.34 6.18 -14.21
C ILE A 72 -11.60 5.67 -14.90
N VAL A 73 -12.76 5.82 -14.26
CA VAL A 73 -14.06 5.42 -14.84
C VAL A 73 -14.31 6.15 -16.16
N GLY A 74 -14.06 7.46 -16.21
CA GLY A 74 -14.21 8.21 -17.45
C GLY A 74 -13.29 7.71 -18.57
N ALA A 75 -12.03 7.33 -18.26
CA ALA A 75 -11.12 6.75 -19.24
C ALA A 75 -11.62 5.39 -19.75
N VAL A 76 -12.14 4.56 -18.85
CA VAL A 76 -12.76 3.27 -19.19
C VAL A 76 -13.97 3.47 -20.12
N GLU A 77 -14.89 4.37 -19.76
CA GLU A 77 -16.09 4.67 -20.56
C GLU A 77 -15.76 5.21 -21.97
N ARG A 78 -14.63 5.92 -22.11
CA ARG A 78 -14.14 6.42 -23.40
C ARG A 78 -13.30 5.41 -24.18
N GLY A 79 -13.03 4.22 -23.62
CA GLY A 79 -12.16 3.20 -24.24
C GLY A 79 -10.72 3.67 -24.39
N GLU A 80 -10.26 4.55 -23.49
CA GLU A 80 -8.92 5.12 -23.53
C GLU A 80 -7.86 4.12 -23.04
N THR A 81 -6.75 3.99 -23.76
CA THR A 81 -5.64 3.14 -23.30
C THR A 81 -5.05 3.68 -22.00
N ILE A 82 -4.95 2.81 -21.00
CA ILE A 82 -4.39 3.12 -19.68
C ILE A 82 -2.97 2.55 -19.57
N CYS A 83 -2.04 3.33 -19.01
CA CYS A 83 -0.74 2.83 -18.57
C CYS A 83 -0.72 2.70 -17.05
N VAL A 84 -0.39 1.52 -16.53
CA VAL A 84 -0.05 1.34 -15.11
C VAL A 84 1.46 1.47 -14.96
N TYR A 85 1.91 2.53 -14.29
CA TYR A 85 3.31 2.79 -14.01
C TYR A 85 3.65 2.26 -12.61
N GLY A 86 4.42 1.19 -12.51
CA GLY A 86 4.80 0.59 -11.24
C GLY A 86 6.23 0.88 -10.83
N ASP A 87 6.53 0.73 -9.54
CA ASP A 87 7.91 0.57 -9.09
C ASP A 87 8.46 -0.85 -9.36
N TYR A 88 9.79 -0.99 -9.33
CA TYR A 88 10.49 -2.23 -9.63
C TYR A 88 10.57 -3.22 -8.46
N ASP A 89 10.16 -2.83 -7.24
CA ASP A 89 10.18 -3.72 -6.09
C ASP A 89 8.92 -4.62 -6.00
N VAL A 90 8.82 -5.43 -4.95
CA VAL A 90 7.72 -6.39 -4.83
C VAL A 90 6.37 -5.71 -4.66
N ASP A 91 6.29 -4.57 -3.95
CA ASP A 91 5.02 -3.87 -3.75
C ASP A 91 4.56 -3.26 -5.08
N GLY A 92 5.45 -2.51 -5.77
CA GLY A 92 5.19 -1.96 -7.10
C GLY A 92 4.80 -3.00 -8.15
N ILE A 93 5.47 -4.15 -8.20
CA ILE A 93 5.17 -5.22 -9.16
C ILE A 93 3.84 -5.91 -8.86
N THR A 94 3.52 -6.15 -7.59
CA THR A 94 2.25 -6.79 -7.21
C THR A 94 1.08 -5.84 -7.44
N ALA A 95 1.20 -4.55 -7.09
CA ALA A 95 0.20 -3.53 -7.36
C ALA A 95 -0.04 -3.34 -8.88
N THR A 96 1.03 -3.33 -9.68
CA THR A 96 0.94 -3.25 -11.14
C THR A 96 0.18 -4.46 -11.71
N SER A 97 0.55 -5.66 -11.28
CA SER A 97 -0.08 -6.90 -11.73
C SER A 97 -1.56 -6.95 -11.35
N LEU A 98 -1.92 -6.48 -10.16
CA LEU A 98 -3.30 -6.41 -9.68
C LEU A 98 -4.17 -5.51 -10.57
N LEU A 99 -3.70 -4.30 -10.88
CA LEU A 99 -4.45 -3.37 -11.73
C LEU A 99 -4.56 -3.85 -13.18
N LEU A 100 -3.50 -4.44 -13.74
CA LEU A 100 -3.58 -5.04 -15.08
C LEU A 100 -4.57 -6.20 -15.12
N ASP A 101 -4.60 -7.07 -14.09
CA ASP A 101 -5.58 -8.17 -14.02
C ASP A 101 -7.00 -7.62 -13.94
N PHE A 102 -7.23 -6.56 -13.17
CA PHE A 102 -8.52 -5.88 -13.10
C PHE A 102 -8.95 -5.33 -14.47
N PHE A 103 -8.11 -4.53 -15.13
CA PHE A 103 -8.45 -3.95 -16.45
C PHE A 103 -8.70 -5.02 -17.50
N ARG A 104 -7.91 -6.10 -17.48
CA ARG A 104 -8.11 -7.27 -18.36
C ARG A 104 -9.46 -7.93 -18.14
N ARG A 105 -9.94 -8.06 -16.89
CA ARG A 105 -11.24 -8.69 -16.58
C ARG A 105 -12.45 -7.88 -17.03
N ILE A 106 -12.28 -6.57 -17.24
CA ILE A 106 -13.32 -5.68 -17.75
C ILE A 106 -13.11 -5.32 -19.22
N ASP A 107 -12.24 -6.04 -19.93
CA ASP A 107 -11.89 -5.83 -21.33
C ASP A 107 -11.39 -4.41 -21.66
N GLN A 108 -10.77 -3.73 -20.68
CA GLN A 108 -10.20 -2.39 -20.87
C GLN A 108 -8.76 -2.49 -21.40
N PRO A 109 -8.41 -1.77 -22.49
CA PRO A 109 -7.03 -1.67 -22.95
C PRO A 109 -6.11 -1.04 -21.90
N ALA A 110 -5.19 -1.85 -21.35
CA ALA A 110 -4.16 -1.38 -20.44
C ALA A 110 -2.82 -2.05 -20.72
N PHE A 111 -1.73 -1.32 -20.50
CA PHE A 111 -0.37 -1.85 -20.49
C PHE A 111 0.39 -1.34 -19.28
N TYR A 112 1.59 -1.88 -19.04
CA TYR A 112 2.43 -1.43 -17.94
C TYR A 112 3.72 -0.77 -18.39
N PHE A 113 4.26 0.02 -17.48
CA PHE A 113 5.63 0.50 -17.49
C PHE A 113 6.22 0.28 -16.10
N VAL A 114 7.38 -0.37 -16.02
CA VAL A 114 8.18 -0.49 -14.80
C VAL A 114 9.57 0.04 -15.16
N PRO A 115 10.11 1.02 -14.43
CA PRO A 115 11.41 1.60 -14.73
C PRO A 115 12.52 0.59 -14.49
N ASP A 116 13.52 0.59 -15.37
CA ASP A 116 14.80 -0.06 -15.06
C ASP A 116 15.52 0.79 -14.02
N ARG A 117 15.80 0.20 -12.86
CA ARG A 117 16.45 0.88 -11.72
C ARG A 117 17.82 1.46 -12.06
N VAL A 118 18.58 0.80 -12.94
CA VAL A 118 19.95 1.19 -13.31
C VAL A 118 19.92 2.29 -14.36
N GLU A 119 19.02 2.20 -15.34
CA GLU A 119 18.95 3.16 -16.44
C GLU A 119 18.14 4.42 -16.08
N HIS A 120 17.03 4.25 -15.37
CA HIS A 120 16.07 5.33 -15.08
C HIS A 120 16.19 5.86 -13.64
N GLY A 121 16.76 5.07 -12.71
CA GLY A 121 16.73 5.40 -11.29
C GLY A 121 15.38 5.06 -10.65
N TYR A 122 15.02 5.79 -9.58
CA TYR A 122 13.75 5.63 -8.89
C TYR A 122 12.84 6.83 -9.16
N GLY A 123 11.56 6.56 -9.42
CA GLY A 123 10.53 7.59 -9.54
C GLY A 123 9.92 7.68 -10.93
N PHE A 124 8.99 8.62 -11.06
CA PHE A 124 8.28 8.91 -12.30
C PHE A 124 8.94 10.11 -13.00
N HIS A 125 9.53 9.87 -14.17
CA HIS A 125 10.36 10.84 -14.89
C HIS A 125 9.64 11.41 -16.13
N PRO A 126 9.79 12.72 -16.42
CA PRO A 126 9.13 13.36 -17.57
C PRO A 126 9.45 12.69 -18.91
N GLU A 127 10.69 12.25 -19.10
CA GLU A 127 11.17 11.60 -20.33
C GLU A 127 10.42 10.30 -20.65
N VAL A 128 9.88 9.65 -19.62
CA VAL A 128 9.12 8.40 -19.77
C VAL A 128 7.66 8.68 -20.12
N VAL A 129 7.13 9.86 -19.75
CA VAL A 129 5.76 10.28 -20.06
C VAL A 129 5.55 10.32 -21.57
N ASP A 130 6.50 10.92 -22.30
CA ASP A 130 6.43 11.00 -23.77
C ASP A 130 6.44 9.62 -24.42
N GLN A 131 7.22 8.68 -23.89
CA GLN A 131 7.27 7.30 -24.39
C GLN A 131 5.95 6.57 -24.15
N ILE A 132 5.35 6.76 -22.97
CA ILE A 132 4.04 6.20 -22.61
C ILE A 132 2.94 6.80 -23.49
N ALA A 133 2.96 8.11 -23.72
CA ALA A 133 2.02 8.79 -24.61
C ALA A 133 2.18 8.33 -26.07
N ALA A 134 3.40 8.12 -26.54
CA ALA A 134 3.68 7.58 -27.89
C ALA A 134 3.15 6.16 -28.08
N ARG A 135 3.03 5.37 -27.00
CA ARG A 135 2.36 4.06 -26.99
C ARG A 135 0.82 4.15 -26.95
N GLY A 136 0.28 5.36 -26.99
CA GLY A 136 -1.15 5.64 -27.10
C GLY A 136 -1.88 5.76 -25.77
N ALA A 137 -1.18 5.74 -24.63
CA ALA A 137 -1.83 5.96 -23.34
C ALA A 137 -2.46 7.36 -23.26
N LYS A 138 -3.66 7.43 -22.70
CA LYS A 138 -4.36 8.69 -22.38
C LYS A 138 -4.49 8.92 -20.88
N LEU A 139 -4.25 7.88 -20.08
CA LEU A 139 -4.20 7.94 -18.63
C LEU A 139 -2.99 7.15 -18.15
N ILE A 140 -2.23 7.73 -17.21
CA ILE A 140 -1.18 7.06 -16.46
C ILE A 140 -1.65 6.91 -15.01
N ILE A 141 -1.60 5.70 -14.48
CA ILE A 141 -1.86 5.40 -13.07
C ILE A 141 -0.54 4.95 -12.47
N THR A 142 0.04 5.73 -11.57
CA THR A 142 1.23 5.31 -10.82
C THR A 142 0.83 4.45 -9.63
N VAL A 143 1.59 3.38 -9.37
CA VAL A 143 1.47 2.55 -8.17
C VAL A 143 2.83 2.41 -7.51
N ASP A 144 2.86 2.54 -6.18
CA ASP A 144 4.08 2.51 -5.36
C ASP A 144 5.15 3.57 -5.74
N THR A 145 4.72 4.65 -6.41
CA THR A 145 5.61 5.74 -6.81
C THR A 145 4.85 7.01 -7.21
N GLY A 146 5.57 8.11 -7.40
CA GLY A 146 5.06 9.36 -8.00
C GLY A 146 4.79 10.52 -7.04
N ILE A 147 4.77 10.31 -5.72
CA ILE A 147 4.41 11.36 -4.74
C ILE A 147 5.34 12.60 -4.76
N THR A 148 6.59 12.44 -5.20
CA THR A 148 7.58 13.52 -5.33
C THR A 148 7.81 13.98 -6.77
N ALA A 149 7.09 13.40 -7.74
CA ALA A 149 7.35 13.57 -9.18
C ALA A 149 6.69 14.83 -9.78
N HIS A 150 6.85 15.97 -9.11
CA HIS A 150 6.17 17.23 -9.47
C HIS A 150 6.46 17.69 -10.90
N GLU A 151 7.66 17.45 -11.42
CA GLU A 151 8.06 17.86 -12.77
C GLU A 151 7.47 16.97 -13.87
N ALA A 152 6.98 15.78 -13.52
CA ALA A 152 6.41 14.80 -14.45
C ALA A 152 4.87 14.85 -14.51
N CYS A 153 4.23 15.68 -13.68
CA CYS A 153 2.78 15.85 -13.61
C CYS A 153 2.26 17.05 -14.41
#